data_AF-A0AAD3RS30-F1
#
_entry.id   AF-A0AAD3RS30-F1
#
_cell.length_a   1.000
_cell.length_b   1.000
_cell.length_c   1.000
_cell.angle_alpha   90.00
_cell.angle_beta   90.00
_cell.angle_gamma   90.00
#
_symmetry.space_group_name_H-M   'P 1'
#
loop_
_entity.id
_entity.type
_entity.pdbx_description
1 polymer ?
#
loop_
_entity_poly.entity_id
_entity_poly.type
_entity_poly.pdbx_seq_one_letter_code
_entity_poly.pdbx_strand_id
1 'polypeptide(L)'
;MLKDDSPFIAAVLGGDTLYELRSSLQLAELERLSGFSSHVSPKTTGQDIARLLQACGYKLITVDITDMKIRYPSMFELMFDIQGMGESNASIFGSKHMHKEVLQASAAIYQNLYGSGNIEEGVPATFQVIHFIGWKNPTKATSLRSQ
;
A
#
# COMPACT_ATOMS: atom_id res chain seq x y z
N MET A 1 25.66 3.60 -3.16
CA MET A 1 25.71 2.54 -2.14
C MET A 1 26.01 3.18 -0.79
N LEU A 2 25.34 2.75 0.28
CA LEU A 2 25.52 3.29 1.63
C LEU A 2 26.92 2.99 2.18
N LYS A 3 27.47 3.90 3.00
CA LYS A 3 28.75 3.73 3.69
C LYS A 3 28.60 2.71 4.82
N ASP A 4 29.68 2.06 5.20
CA ASP A 4 29.65 1.09 6.30
C ASP A 4 29.19 1.75 7.60
N ASP A 5 28.37 1.02 8.37
CA ASP A 5 27.74 1.46 9.62
C ASP A 5 26.80 2.68 9.47
N SER A 6 26.13 2.81 8.33
CA SER A 6 25.11 3.85 8.12
C SER A 6 23.68 3.29 8.22
N PRO A 7 22.74 4.08 8.79
CA PRO A 7 21.34 3.71 8.85
C PRO A 7 20.66 3.91 7.50
N PHE A 8 19.83 2.96 7.12
CA PHE A 8 18.86 3.06 6.04
C PHE A 8 17.47 3.18 6.66
N ILE A 9 16.78 4.28 6.37
CA ILE A 9 15.43 4.57 6.87
C ILE A 9 14.54 4.78 5.65
N ALA A 10 13.38 4.13 5.64
CA ALA A 10 12.38 4.33 4.61
C ALA A 10 10.97 4.06 5.14
N ALA A 11 9.99 4.60 4.42
CA ALA A 11 8.57 4.39 4.67
C ALA A 11 7.90 4.00 3.36
N VAL A 12 7.02 3.00 3.40
CA VAL A 12 6.28 2.53 2.22
C VAL A 12 4.83 2.24 2.58
N LEU A 13 3.93 2.30 1.60
CA LEU A 13 2.53 1.92 1.81
C LEU A 13 2.37 0.40 1.87
N GLY A 14 1.70 -0.07 2.91
CA GLY A 14 1.51 -1.49 3.21
C GLY A 14 0.32 -2.14 2.53
N GLY A 15 0.25 -3.46 2.64
CA GLY A 15 -0.78 -4.38 2.09
C GLY A 15 -2.23 -3.96 2.33
N ASP A 16 -2.49 -3.37 3.49
CA ASP A 16 -3.84 -3.00 3.94
C ASP A 16 -4.24 -1.57 3.56
N THR A 17 -3.38 -0.86 2.83
CA THR A 17 -3.73 0.46 2.28
C THR A 17 -4.90 0.36 1.31
N LEU A 18 -5.92 1.18 1.53
CA LEU A 18 -7.13 1.32 0.72
C LEU A 18 -7.89 0.02 0.54
N TYR A 19 -7.90 -0.84 1.58
CA TYR A 19 -8.60 -2.11 1.52
C TYR A 19 -10.11 -1.91 1.26
N GLU A 20 -10.69 -0.81 1.73
CA GLU A 20 -12.10 -0.46 1.54
C GLU A 20 -12.41 -0.21 0.04
N LEU A 21 -11.57 0.61 -0.61
CA LEU A 21 -11.68 0.89 -2.04
C LEU A 21 -11.47 -0.37 -2.87
N ARG A 22 -10.40 -1.13 -2.57
CA ARG A 22 -10.08 -2.39 -3.27
C ARG A 22 -11.24 -3.38 -3.21
N SER A 23 -11.83 -3.59 -2.04
CA SER A 23 -12.92 -4.54 -1.86
C SER A 23 -14.18 -4.08 -2.59
N SER A 24 -14.50 -2.78 -2.55
CA SER A 24 -15.67 -2.21 -3.24
C SER A 24 -15.55 -2.31 -4.77
N LEU A 25 -14.34 -2.11 -5.31
CA LEU A 25 -14.04 -2.30 -6.72
C LEU A 25 -14.21 -3.76 -7.15
N GLN A 26 -13.64 -4.69 -6.39
CA GLN A 26 -13.72 -6.13 -6.69
C GLN A 26 -15.17 -6.64 -6.67
N LEU A 27 -15.98 -6.19 -5.71
CA LEU A 27 -17.38 -6.55 -5.62
C LEU A 27 -18.20 -6.01 -6.80
N ALA A 28 -18.00 -4.75 -7.16
CA ALA A 28 -18.70 -4.14 -8.28
C ALA A 28 -18.37 -4.82 -9.62
N GLU A 29 -17.10 -5.16 -9.85
CA GLU A 29 -16.70 -5.88 -11.04
C GLU A 29 -17.29 -7.29 -11.10
N LEU A 30 -17.25 -8.00 -9.96
CA LEU A 30 -17.84 -9.33 -9.87
C LEU A 30 -19.34 -9.30 -10.21
N GLU A 31 -20.06 -8.29 -9.72
CA GLU A 31 -21.50 -8.13 -9.97
C GLU A 31 -21.81 -7.72 -11.42
N ARG A 32 -20.96 -6.92 -12.06
CA ARG A 32 -21.24 -6.31 -13.38
C ARG A 32 -20.63 -7.04 -14.56
N LEU A 33 -19.43 -7.58 -14.41
CA LEU A 33 -18.62 -8.15 -15.48
C LEU A 33 -18.43 -9.67 -15.35
N SER A 34 -19.00 -10.29 -14.30
CA SER A 34 -18.84 -11.72 -14.00
C SER A 34 -17.37 -12.17 -13.88
N GLY A 35 -16.49 -11.23 -13.53
CA GLY A 35 -15.05 -11.37 -13.39
C GLY A 35 -14.46 -10.11 -12.75
N PHE A 36 -13.22 -10.15 -12.26
CA PHE A 36 -12.57 -9.00 -11.63
C PHE A 36 -11.18 -8.76 -12.19
N SER A 37 -10.74 -7.50 -12.21
CA SER A 37 -9.39 -7.10 -12.59
C SER A 37 -8.65 -6.52 -11.37
N SER A 38 -7.34 -6.73 -11.29
CA SER A 38 -6.54 -6.15 -10.20
C SER A 38 -6.32 -4.65 -10.45
N HIS A 39 -7.23 -3.81 -9.95
CA HIS A 39 -7.10 -2.34 -10.04
C HIS A 39 -6.20 -1.72 -8.97
N VAL A 40 -5.98 -2.44 -7.87
CA VAL A 40 -5.07 -2.03 -6.79
C VAL A 40 -3.91 -3.02 -6.76
N SER A 41 -2.69 -2.52 -6.90
CA SER A 41 -1.50 -3.38 -6.92
C SER A 41 -1.32 -4.09 -5.56
N PRO A 42 -0.85 -5.35 -5.54
CA PRO A 42 -0.47 -6.02 -4.31
C PRO A 42 0.60 -5.20 -3.59
N LYS A 43 0.30 -4.76 -2.37
CA LYS A 43 1.24 -3.99 -1.54
C LYS A 43 1.98 -4.90 -0.57
N THR A 44 3.16 -4.47 -0.17
CA THR A 44 4.10 -5.27 0.63
C THR A 44 3.65 -5.37 2.09
N THR A 45 3.90 -6.51 2.73
CA THR A 45 3.68 -6.66 4.18
C THR A 45 4.94 -6.27 4.97
N GLY A 46 4.80 -5.89 6.24
CA GLY A 46 5.96 -5.60 7.10
C GLY A 46 6.92 -6.78 7.22
N GLN A 47 6.41 -8.01 7.13
CA GLN A 47 7.22 -9.22 7.14
C GLN A 47 8.08 -9.37 5.88
N ASP A 48 7.54 -9.04 4.72
CA ASP A 48 8.28 -9.12 3.45
C ASP A 48 9.42 -8.11 3.43
N ILE A 49 9.21 -6.90 3.97
CA ILE A 49 10.26 -5.88 4.12
C ILE A 49 11.37 -6.37 5.06
N ALA A 50 11.00 -6.93 6.21
CA ALA A 50 11.98 -7.49 7.14
C ALA A 50 12.83 -8.60 6.50
N ARG A 51 12.19 -9.51 5.75
CA ARG A 51 12.88 -10.57 5.01
C ARG A 51 13.81 -10.01 3.93
N LEU A 52 13.37 -9.00 3.18
CA LEU A 52 14.19 -8.34 2.15
C LEU A 52 15.42 -7.67 2.76
N LEU A 53 15.25 -6.91 3.85
CA LEU A 53 16.38 -6.25 4.53
C LEU A 53 17.36 -7.28 5.12
N GLN A 54 16.87 -8.38 5.68
CA GLN A 54 17.72 -9.47 6.16
C GLN A 54 18.48 -10.14 5.01
N ALA A 55 17.82 -10.42 3.88
CA ALA A 55 18.44 -10.98 2.70
C ALA A 55 19.52 -10.05 2.10
N CYS A 56 19.32 -8.74 2.20
CA CYS A 56 20.32 -7.73 1.83
C CYS A 56 21.45 -7.54 2.85
N GLY A 57 21.43 -8.26 3.98
CA GLY A 57 22.50 -8.22 4.98
C GLY A 57 22.47 -7.00 5.91
N TYR A 58 21.31 -6.34 6.07
CA TYR A 58 21.13 -5.31 7.09
C TYR A 58 20.96 -5.95 8.48
N LYS A 59 21.45 -5.28 9.53
CA LYS A 59 21.26 -5.65 10.94
C LYS A 59 20.43 -4.61 11.68
N LEU A 60 20.01 -4.94 12.91
CA LEU A 60 19.20 -4.06 13.76
C LEU A 60 17.97 -3.56 13.01
N ILE A 61 17.27 -4.49 12.34
CA ILE A 61 16.09 -4.17 11.56
C ILE A 61 14.94 -3.95 12.54
N THR A 62 14.35 -2.77 12.49
CA THR A 62 13.12 -2.44 13.20
C THR A 62 12.09 -2.05 12.15
N VAL A 63 10.91 -2.67 12.23
CA VAL A 63 9.77 -2.37 11.38
C VAL A 63 8.63 -1.96 12.29
N ASP A 64 8.03 -0.81 11.99
CA ASP A 64 6.86 -0.28 12.66
C ASP A 64 5.75 -0.09 11.63
N ILE A 65 4.51 -0.38 12.02
CA ILE A 65 3.34 -0.31 11.14
C ILE A 65 2.35 0.66 11.77
N THR A 66 1.98 1.69 11.03
CA THR A 66 1.02 2.69 11.46
C THR A 66 -0.14 2.75 10.49
N ASP A 67 -1.35 2.60 11.01
CA ASP A 67 -2.57 2.77 10.21
C ASP A 67 -3.16 4.17 10.45
N MET A 68 -3.42 4.90 9.36
CA MET A 68 -4.07 6.20 9.38
C MET A 68 -5.40 6.12 8.64
N LYS A 69 -6.49 6.51 9.31
CA LYS A 69 -7.83 6.54 8.72
C LYS A 69 -8.21 7.97 8.39
N ILE A 70 -8.40 8.25 7.10
CA ILE A 70 -8.79 9.57 6.59
C ILE A 70 -10.19 9.45 5.99
N ARG A 71 -11.06 10.42 6.23
CA ARG A 71 -12.40 10.46 5.64
C ARG A 71 -12.40 11.36 4.42
N TYR A 72 -13.00 10.87 3.34
CA TYR A 72 -13.19 11.56 2.08
C TYR A 72 -14.68 11.76 1.83
N PRO A 73 -15.13 12.89 1.24
CA PRO A 73 -16.56 13.12 1.01
C PRO A 73 -17.18 12.06 0.08
N SER A 74 -16.41 11.55 -0.87
CA SER A 74 -16.82 10.51 -1.81
C SER A 74 -15.64 9.67 -2.30
N MET A 75 -15.97 8.50 -2.88
CA MET A 75 -14.99 7.63 -3.55
C MET A 75 -14.26 8.35 -4.69
N PHE A 76 -14.90 9.30 -5.39
CA PHE A 76 -14.30 9.97 -6.53
C PHE A 76 -13.21 10.95 -6.14
N GLU A 77 -13.39 11.70 -5.05
CA GLU A 77 -12.33 12.58 -4.52
C GLU A 77 -11.14 11.76 -4.01
N LEU A 78 -11.41 10.64 -3.34
CA LEU A 78 -10.38 9.69 -2.94
C LEU A 78 -9.58 9.18 -4.15
N MET A 79 -10.26 8.75 -5.22
CA MET A 79 -9.59 8.27 -6.44
C MET A 79 -8.77 9.37 -7.13
N PHE A 80 -9.25 10.60 -7.12
CA PHE A 80 -8.52 11.75 -7.67
C PHE A 80 -7.23 12.02 -6.87
N ASP A 81 -7.30 11.99 -5.54
CA ASP A 81 -6.12 12.16 -4.69
C ASP A 81 -5.12 11.02 -4.87
N ILE A 82 -5.56 9.76 -4.94
CA ILE A 82 -4.71 8.59 -5.21
C ILE A 82 -3.99 8.74 -6.56
N GLN A 83 -4.68 9.26 -7.57
CA GLN A 83 -4.08 9.53 -8.86
C GLN A 83 -2.98 10.61 -8.76
N GLY A 84 -3.22 11.67 -7.99
CA GLY A 84 -2.22 12.69 -7.68
C GLY A 84 -1.02 12.17 -6.90
N MET A 85 -1.21 11.17 -6.03
CA MET A 85 -0.16 10.52 -5.24
C MET A 85 0.70 9.54 -6.07
N GLY A 86 0.32 9.25 -7.32
CA GLY A 86 1.03 8.27 -8.15
C GLY A 86 0.77 6.82 -7.75
N GLU A 87 -0.23 6.57 -6.91
CA GLU A 87 -0.63 5.24 -6.42
C GLU A 87 -1.68 4.57 -7.35
N SER A 88 -1.74 5.04 -8.60
CA SER A 88 -2.49 4.38 -9.65
C SER A 88 -1.89 3.01 -9.99
N ASN A 89 -2.72 2.07 -10.41
CA ASN A 89 -2.30 0.71 -10.73
C ASN A 89 -1.06 0.66 -11.63
N ALA A 90 0.00 -0.02 -11.18
CA ALA A 90 1.23 -0.20 -11.94
C ALA A 90 1.23 -1.48 -12.80
N SER A 91 0.14 -2.26 -12.80
CA SER A 91 0.06 -3.51 -13.57
C SER A 91 0.11 -3.25 -15.08
N ILE A 92 1.00 -3.97 -15.76
CA ILE A 92 1.09 -4.00 -17.23
C ILE A 92 -0.07 -4.83 -17.83
N PHE A 93 -0.59 -5.77 -17.05
CA PHE A 93 -1.66 -6.68 -17.43
C PHE A 93 -2.98 -6.28 -16.75
N GLY A 94 -4.02 -6.02 -17.53
CA GLY A 94 -5.34 -5.61 -17.04
C GLY A 94 -5.93 -4.45 -17.85
N SER A 95 -7.22 -4.18 -17.69
CA SER A 95 -7.84 -3.00 -18.31
C SER A 95 -7.35 -1.74 -17.60
N LYS A 96 -6.67 -0.85 -18.33
CA LYS A 96 -6.31 0.49 -17.84
C LYS A 96 -7.54 1.40 -17.65
N HIS A 97 -8.68 1.01 -18.21
CA HIS A 97 -9.90 1.80 -18.21
C HIS A 97 -10.97 1.08 -17.39
N MET A 98 -11.49 1.76 -16.38
CA MET A 98 -12.67 1.32 -15.66
C MET A 98 -13.93 1.74 -16.41
N HIS A 99 -14.90 0.82 -16.50
CA HIS A 99 -16.23 1.14 -17.02
C HIS A 99 -16.95 2.08 -16.05
N LYS A 100 -17.62 3.10 -16.59
CA LYS A 100 -18.39 4.07 -15.79
C LYS A 100 -19.43 3.38 -14.89
N GLU A 101 -20.07 2.33 -15.39
CA GLU A 101 -21.05 1.54 -14.64
C GLU A 101 -20.43 0.84 -13.41
N VAL A 102 -19.20 0.33 -13.55
CA VAL A 102 -18.45 -0.26 -12.44
C VAL A 102 -18.10 0.82 -11.43
N LEU A 103 -17.61 1.98 -11.86
CA LEU A 103 -17.31 3.10 -10.94
C LEU A 103 -18.55 3.53 -10.14
N GLN A 104 -19.71 3.62 -10.78
CA GLN A 104 -20.95 3.99 -10.09
C GLN A 104 -21.40 2.91 -9.11
N ALA A 105 -21.31 1.63 -9.49
CA ALA A 105 -21.64 0.51 -8.61
C ALA A 105 -20.66 0.44 -7.42
N SER A 106 -19.36 0.60 -7.65
CA SER A 106 -18.34 0.64 -6.60
C SER A 106 -18.58 1.77 -5.61
N ALA A 107 -18.96 2.97 -6.07
CA ALA A 107 -19.28 4.08 -5.17
C ALA A 107 -20.46 3.75 -4.24
N ALA A 108 -21.52 3.13 -4.78
CA ALA A 108 -22.67 2.71 -4.00
C ALA A 108 -22.32 1.61 -2.99
N ILE A 109 -21.53 0.61 -3.42
CA ILE A 109 -21.06 -0.48 -2.56
C ILE A 109 -20.16 0.06 -1.45
N TYR A 110 -19.24 0.97 -1.77
CA TYR A 110 -18.34 1.59 -0.79
C TYR A 110 -19.15 2.31 0.29
N GLN A 111 -20.09 3.18 -0.12
CA GLN A 111 -20.95 3.89 0.83
C GLN A 111 -21.78 2.93 1.68
N ASN A 112 -22.26 1.82 1.11
CA ASN A 112 -23.07 0.85 1.84
C ASN A 112 -22.26 0.03 2.86
N LEU A 113 -21.04 -0.38 2.51
CA LEU A 113 -20.20 -1.23 3.35
C LEU A 113 -19.41 -0.46 4.41
N TYR A 114 -18.92 0.73 4.05
CA TYR A 114 -17.96 1.49 4.87
C TYR A 114 -18.40 2.92 5.17
N GLY A 115 -19.37 3.45 4.43
CA GLY A 115 -19.90 4.78 4.68
C GLY A 115 -20.57 4.87 6.05
N SER A 116 -20.50 6.05 6.64
CA SER A 116 -21.31 6.33 7.83
C SER A 116 -22.78 6.42 7.48
N GLY A 117 -23.68 6.17 8.44
CA GLY A 117 -25.13 6.34 8.27
C GLY A 117 -25.55 7.77 7.88
N ASN A 118 -24.63 8.74 7.96
CA ASN A 118 -24.75 10.07 7.36
C ASN A 118 -23.83 10.17 6.13
N ILE A 119 -24.42 10.51 4.97
CA ILE A 119 -23.71 10.69 3.70
C ILE A 119 -22.71 11.85 3.78
N GLU A 120 -22.99 12.89 4.57
CA GLU A 120 -22.08 14.04 4.74
C GLU A 120 -20.78 13.68 5.48
N GLU A 121 -20.76 12.57 6.21
CA GLU A 121 -19.55 12.07 6.88
C GLU A 121 -18.59 11.34 5.95
N GLY A 122 -19.01 11.10 4.70
CA GLY A 122 -18.19 10.53 3.64
C GLY A 122 -17.81 9.06 3.85
N VAL A 123 -16.77 8.64 3.13
CA VAL A 123 -16.20 7.30 3.14
C VAL A 123 -14.82 7.27 3.83
N PRO A 124 -14.53 6.27 4.67
CA PRO A 124 -13.22 6.09 5.26
C PRO A 124 -12.24 5.47 4.26
N ALA A 125 -11.01 5.95 4.27
CA ALA A 125 -9.87 5.41 3.55
C ALA A 125 -8.75 5.12 4.55
N THR A 126 -8.37 3.85 4.66
CA THR A 126 -7.26 3.44 5.54
C THR A 126 -5.94 3.46 4.76
N PHE A 127 -4.94 4.18 5.25
CA PHE A 127 -3.58 4.19 4.74
C PHE A 127 -2.67 3.51 5.75
N GLN A 128 -2.10 2.37 5.37
CA GLN A 128 -1.12 1.68 6.19
C GLN A 128 0.28 2.12 5.75
N VAL A 129 1.03 2.72 6.66
CA VAL A 129 2.42 3.11 6.41
C VAL A 129 3.33 2.19 7.21
N ILE A 130 4.22 1.51 6.50
CA ILE A 130 5.26 0.67 7.10
C ILE A 130 6.54 1.47 7.14
N HIS A 131 6.96 1.82 8.35
CA HIS A 131 8.23 2.47 8.63
C HIS A 131 9.27 1.41 8.94
N PHE A 132 10.47 1.54 8.41
CA PHE A 132 11.54 0.62 8.75
C PHE A 132 12.90 1.30 8.76
N ILE A 133 13.75 0.78 9.66
CA ILE A 133 15.14 1.15 9.78
C ILE A 133 16.00 -0.12 9.78
N GLY A 134 17.12 -0.08 9.08
CA GLY A 134 18.13 -1.14 9.11
C GLY A 134 19.53 -0.55 9.01
N TRP A 135 20.48 -1.16 9.69
CA TRP A 135 21.88 -0.73 9.71
C TRP A 135 22.70 -1.54 8.73
N LYS A 136 23.45 -0.87 7.85
CA LYS A 136 24.36 -1.54 6.94
C LYS A 136 25.49 -2.15 7.76
N ASN A 137 25.66 -3.48 7.65
CA ASN A 137 26.79 -4.14 8.31
C ASN A 137 28.12 -3.50 7.90
N PRO A 138 29.04 -3.26 8.85
CA PRO A 138 30.41 -2.97 8.49
C PRO A 138 30.97 -4.18 7.73
N THR A 139 31.54 -3.93 6.56
CA THR A 139 32.29 -4.95 5.82
C THR A 139 33.37 -5.44 6.78
N LYS A 140 33.39 -6.75 7.09
CA LYS A 140 34.34 -7.35 8.04
C LYS A 140 35.71 -6.69 7.87
N ALA A 141 36.22 -6.06 8.93
CA ALA A 141 37.64 -5.74 8.99
C ALA A 141 38.38 -7.07 8.80
N THR A 142 39.10 -7.20 7.69
CA THR A 142 40.04 -8.28 7.46
C THR A 142 40.87 -8.41 8.72
N SER A 143 40.71 -9.53 9.43
CA SER A 143 41.57 -9.89 10.55
C SER A 143 43.00 -9.88 10.03
N LEU A 144 43.74 -8.82 10.33
CA LEU A 144 45.19 -8.84 10.31
C LEU A 144 45.57 -9.81 11.43
N ARG A 145 45.62 -11.11 11.09
CA ARG A 145 46.30 -12.10 11.93
C ARG A 145 47.75 -11.64 12.02
N SER A 146 48.11 -11.19 13.22
CA SER A 146 49.49 -11.02 13.63
C SER A 146 50.26 -12.31 13.41
N GLN A 147 51.53 -12.10 13.08
CA GLN A 147 52.62 -13.06 12.95
C GLN A 147 52.67 -14.11 14.07
#